data_AF-A0A1V2VUG9-F1
#
_entry.id   AF-A0A1V2VUG9-F1
#
_cell.length_a   1.000
_cell.length_b   1.000
_cell.length_c   1.000
_cell.angle_alpha   90.00
_cell.angle_beta   90.00
_cell.angle_gamma   90.00
#
_symmetry.space_group_name_H-M   'P 1'
#
loop_
_entity.id
_entity.type
_entity.pdbx_description
1 polymer ?
#
loop_
_entity_poly.entity_id
_entity_poly.type
_entity_poly.pdbx_seq_one_letter_code
_entity_poly.pdbx_strand_id
1 'polypeptide(L)'
;MPRDCVGALRDPDGGLYLPWGPCFSVDDVCRMRTELIGMIEELSALEGWARSHRENVLTRVIRGPLADLLPNIAYFRERLEAAHAEAAARAVFDRRT
;
A
#
# COMPACT_ATOMS: atom_id res chain seq x y z
N MET A 1 14.17 -26.90 28.74
CA MET A 1 13.87 -25.47 28.53
C MET A 1 13.47 -24.86 29.87
N PRO A 2 14.12 -23.78 30.32
CA PRO A 2 13.64 -22.97 31.44
C PRO A 2 12.17 -22.53 31.21
N ARG A 3 11.35 -22.46 32.27
CA ARG A 3 9.89 -22.19 32.16
C ARG A 3 9.56 -20.77 31.69
N ASP A 4 10.51 -19.87 31.86
CA ASP A 4 10.55 -18.49 31.39
C ASP A 4 10.83 -18.37 29.88
N CYS A 5 11.16 -19.46 29.19
CA CYS A 5 11.29 -19.52 27.73
C CYS A 5 10.00 -19.95 27.00
N VAL A 6 8.85 -19.99 27.70
CA VAL A 6 7.55 -20.37 27.10
C VAL A 6 6.76 -19.11 26.74
N GLY A 7 6.69 -18.78 25.45
CA GLY A 7 5.94 -17.63 24.92
C GLY A 7 6.83 -16.48 24.43
N ALA A 8 6.24 -15.42 23.88
CA ALA A 8 7.01 -14.24 23.50
C ALA A 8 7.51 -13.52 24.76
N LEU A 9 8.72 -12.94 24.69
CA LEU A 9 9.23 -12.02 25.71
C LEU A 9 8.17 -10.95 25.97
N ARG A 10 8.06 -10.50 27.22
CA ARG A 10 7.16 -9.39 27.57
C ARG A 10 7.97 -8.12 27.73
N ASP A 11 7.41 -7.03 27.25
CA ASP A 11 7.93 -5.69 27.51
C ASP A 11 7.65 -5.30 28.98
N PRO A 12 8.48 -4.47 29.64
CA PRO A 12 8.21 -3.97 30.99
C PRO A 12 6.82 -3.34 31.16
N ASP A 13 6.25 -2.81 30.08
CA ASP A 13 4.92 -2.18 30.08
C ASP A 13 3.76 -3.20 29.97
N GLY A 14 4.07 -4.51 29.95
CA GLY A 14 3.09 -5.61 29.94
C GLY A 14 2.68 -6.10 28.56
N GLY A 15 3.19 -5.48 27.48
CA GLY A 15 3.01 -5.93 26.10
C GLY A 15 3.90 -7.12 25.72
N LEU A 16 3.72 -7.67 24.51
CA LEU A 16 4.68 -8.61 23.94
C LEU A 16 5.86 -7.83 23.36
N TYR A 17 7.07 -8.19 23.77
CA TYR A 17 8.31 -7.70 23.18
C TYR A 17 8.49 -8.31 21.79
N LEU A 18 8.34 -7.47 20.78
CA LEU A 18 8.53 -7.80 19.37
C LEU A 18 9.67 -6.91 18.85
N PRO A 19 10.91 -7.44 18.69
CA PRO A 19 12.06 -6.63 18.31
C PRO A 19 11.97 -6.05 16.89
N TRP A 20 11.01 -6.52 16.09
CA TRP A 20 10.63 -6.01 14.77
C TRP A 20 9.40 -5.09 14.78
N GLY A 21 8.87 -4.76 15.96
CA GLY A 21 7.68 -3.94 16.14
C GLY A 21 6.36 -4.71 16.15
N PRO A 22 5.22 -4.02 16.34
CA PRO A 22 3.91 -4.64 16.39
C PRO A 22 3.55 -5.38 15.11
N CYS A 23 2.94 -6.55 15.24
CA CYS A 23 2.36 -7.24 14.09
C CYS A 23 1.11 -6.51 13.59
N PHE A 24 0.93 -6.45 12.27
CA PHE A 24 -0.35 -6.02 11.69
C PHE A 24 -1.44 -7.04 12.00
N SER A 25 -2.64 -6.55 12.30
CA SER A 25 -3.82 -7.40 12.32
C SER A 25 -4.21 -7.80 10.89
N VAL A 26 -5.03 -8.85 10.76
CA VAL A 26 -5.60 -9.24 9.47
C VAL A 26 -6.41 -8.09 8.87
N ASP A 27 -7.15 -7.35 9.70
CA ASP A 27 -7.96 -6.21 9.26
C ASP A 27 -7.11 -5.06 8.74
N ASP A 28 -5.97 -4.77 9.38
CA ASP A 28 -5.02 -3.76 8.89
C ASP A 28 -4.50 -4.15 7.50
N VAL A 29 -4.14 -5.42 7.31
CA VAL A 29 -3.67 -5.92 6.01
C VAL A 29 -4.76 -5.83 4.94
N CYS A 30 -6.00 -6.21 5.26
CA CYS A 30 -7.14 -6.10 4.34
C CYS A 30 -7.43 -4.64 3.96
N ARG A 31 -7.38 -3.72 4.92
CA ARG A 31 -7.55 -2.27 4.68
C ARG A 31 -6.45 -1.75 3.76
N MET A 32 -5.19 -2.06 4.06
CA MET A 32 -4.04 -1.63 3.25
C MET A 32 -4.11 -2.18 1.82
N ARG A 33 -4.53 -3.43 1.63
CA ARG A 33 -4.75 -4.00 0.28
C ARG A 33 -5.85 -3.28 -0.48
N THR A 34 -6.95 -2.96 0.20
CA THR A 34 -8.07 -2.22 -0.41
C THR A 34 -7.63 -0.82 -0.84
N GLU A 35 -6.88 -0.11 0.01
CA GLU A 35 -6.29 1.19 -0.32
C GLU A 35 -5.39 1.09 -1.55
N LEU A 36 -4.51 0.08 -1.59
CA LEU A 36 -3.60 -0.13 -2.71
C LEU A 36 -4.34 -0.42 -4.03
N ILE A 37 -5.40 -1.22 -4.01
CA ILE A 37 -6.25 -1.47 -5.18
C ILE A 37 -6.87 -0.16 -5.66
N GLY A 38 -7.44 0.64 -4.75
CA GLY A 38 -8.05 1.92 -5.07
C GLY A 38 -7.07 2.89 -5.74
N MET A 39 -5.85 3.02 -5.20
CA MET A 39 -4.81 3.87 -5.81
C MET A 39 -4.45 3.42 -7.23
N ILE A 40 -4.34 2.11 -7.48
CA ILE A 40 -4.02 1.58 -8.81
C ILE A 40 -5.17 1.83 -9.79
N GLU A 41 -6.42 1.65 -9.36
CA GLU A 41 -7.59 1.92 -10.19
C GLU A 41 -7.68 3.40 -10.57
N GLU A 42 -7.49 4.30 -9.61
CA GLU A 42 -7.49 5.75 -9.84
C GLU A 42 -6.34 6.16 -10.77
N LEU A 43 -5.13 5.70 -10.49
CA LEU A 43 -3.96 5.99 -11.32
C LEU A 43 -4.16 5.52 -12.77
N SER A 44 -4.70 4.31 -12.93
CA SER A 44 -4.96 3.74 -14.25
C SER A 44 -5.96 4.55 -15.05
N ALA A 45 -6.93 5.18 -14.39
CA ALA A 45 -7.91 6.04 -15.03
C ALA A 45 -7.28 7.37 -15.45
N LEU A 46 -6.46 7.97 -14.58
CA LEU A 46 -5.75 9.23 -14.87
C LEU A 46 -4.76 9.10 -16.03
N GLU A 47 -4.02 7.99 -16.08
CA GLU A 47 -3.01 7.74 -17.11
C GLU A 47 -3.57 7.06 -18.36
N GLY A 48 -4.86 6.74 -18.38
CA GLY A 48 -5.51 6.11 -19.54
C GLY A 48 -4.96 4.71 -19.86
N TRP A 49 -4.63 3.92 -18.84
CA TRP A 49 -4.08 2.58 -19.04
C TRP A 49 -5.03 1.67 -19.79
N ALA A 50 -4.48 0.84 -20.68
CA ALA A 50 -5.21 -0.26 -21.27
C ALA A 50 -5.70 -1.23 -20.17
N ARG A 51 -6.95 -1.71 -20.31
CA ARG A 51 -7.57 -2.63 -19.34
C ARG A 51 -6.70 -3.84 -19.00
N SER A 52 -6.08 -4.46 -20.00
CA SER A 52 -5.21 -5.62 -19.82
C SER A 52 -3.95 -5.31 -18.99
N HIS A 53 -3.40 -4.11 -19.13
CA HIS A 53 -2.26 -3.67 -18.34
C HIS A 53 -2.66 -3.50 -16.87
N ARG A 54 -3.78 -2.79 -16.62
CA ARG A 54 -4.34 -2.63 -15.27
C ARG A 54 -4.64 -3.96 -14.60
N GLU A 55 -5.30 -4.89 -15.30
CA GLU A 55 -5.59 -6.23 -14.78
C GLU A 55 -4.31 -7.01 -14.44
N ASN A 56 -3.25 -6.87 -15.24
CA ASN A 56 -1.96 -7.49 -14.95
C ASN A 56 -1.33 -6.94 -13.67
N VAL A 57 -1.32 -5.61 -13.51
CA VAL A 57 -0.78 -4.95 -12.31
C VAL A 57 -1.58 -5.36 -11.07
N LEU A 58 -2.91 -5.27 -11.11
CA LEU A 58 -3.77 -5.67 -10.00
C LEU A 58 -3.56 -7.15 -9.62
N THR A 59 -3.45 -8.05 -10.60
CA THR A 59 -3.21 -9.47 -10.33
C THR A 59 -1.90 -9.70 -9.58
N ARG A 60 -0.83 -9.01 -9.95
CA ARG A 60 0.48 -9.13 -9.28
C ARG A 60 0.41 -8.62 -7.86
N VAL A 61 -0.22 -7.47 -7.64
CA VAL A 61 -0.32 -6.84 -6.34
C VAL A 61 -1.20 -7.65 -5.38
N ILE A 62 -2.34 -8.15 -5.84
CA ILE A 62 -3.27 -8.95 -5.01
C ILE A 62 -2.64 -10.28 -4.59
N ARG A 63 -1.88 -10.91 -5.49
CA ARG A 63 -1.24 -12.22 -5.25
C ARG A 63 0.18 -12.11 -4.68
N GLY A 64 0.68 -10.89 -4.50
CA GLY A 64 2.03 -10.63 -4.00
C GLY A 64 2.21 -10.96 -2.51
N PRO A 65 3.46 -11.13 -2.06
CA PRO A 65 3.78 -11.34 -0.65
C PRO A 65 3.43 -10.09 0.19
N LEU A 66 3.19 -10.29 1.49
CA LEU A 66 2.92 -9.17 2.41
C LEU A 66 4.10 -8.20 2.53
N ALA A 67 5.33 -8.67 2.30
CA ALA A 67 6.53 -7.84 2.32
C ALA A 67 6.48 -6.68 1.30
N ASP A 68 5.73 -6.86 0.20
CA ASP A 68 5.62 -5.84 -0.85
C ASP A 68 4.50 -4.83 -0.57
N LEU A 69 3.65 -5.06 0.44
CA LEU A 69 2.45 -4.25 0.65
C LEU A 69 2.78 -2.77 0.93
N LEU A 70 3.64 -2.50 1.92
CA LEU A 70 4.03 -1.13 2.27
C LEU A 70 4.88 -0.47 1.17
N PRO A 71 5.89 -1.14 0.57
CA PRO A 71 6.62 -0.58 -0.58
C PRO A 71 5.71 -0.22 -1.76
N ASN A 72 4.74 -1.09 -2.10
CA ASN A 72 3.80 -0.81 -3.18
C ASN A 72 2.89 0.37 -2.83
N ILE A 73 2.37 0.45 -1.60
CA ILE A 73 1.58 1.60 -1.15
C ILE A 73 2.36 2.91 -1.31
N ALA A 74 3.62 2.93 -0.88
CA ALA A 74 4.46 4.12 -1.01
C ALA A 74 4.67 4.51 -2.48
N TYR A 75 5.00 3.53 -3.33
CA TYR A 75 5.21 3.74 -4.77
C TYR A 75 3.96 4.28 -5.47
N PHE A 76 2.81 3.64 -5.29
CA PHE A 76 1.58 4.05 -5.97
C PHE A 76 1.04 5.38 -5.44
N ARG A 77 1.23 5.68 -4.15
CA ARG A 77 0.88 6.98 -3.60
C ARG A 77 1.70 8.10 -4.24
N GLU A 78 3.03 7.94 -4.30
CA GLU A 78 3.91 8.92 -4.94
C GLU A 78 3.54 9.14 -6.42
N ARG A 79 3.25 8.05 -7.13
CA ARG A 79 2.87 8.11 -8.54
C ARG A 79 1.52 8.80 -8.75
N LEU A 80 0.56 8.58 -7.85
CA LEU A 80 -0.76 9.20 -7.89
C LEU A 80 -0.69 10.71 -7.61
N GLU A 81 0.09 11.12 -6.61
CA GLU A 81 0.32 12.55 -6.35
C GLU A 81 0.93 13.26 -7.57
N ALA A 82 1.92 12.62 -8.23
CA ALA A 82 2.50 13.15 -9.45
C ALA A 82 1.48 13.24 -10.61
N ALA A 83 0.65 12.20 -10.80
CA ALA A 83 -0.39 12.19 -11.83
C ALA A 83 -1.46 13.27 -11.59
N HIS A 84 -1.86 13.49 -10.34
CA HIS A 84 -2.75 14.58 -9.96
C HIS A 84 -2.16 15.96 -10.26
N ALA A 85 -0.88 16.18 -9.91
CA ALA A 85 -0.20 17.43 -10.21
C ALA A 85 -0.13 17.70 -11.72
N GLU A 86 0.16 16.68 -12.53
CA GLU A 86 0.18 16.79 -13.99
C GLU A 86 -1.21 17.09 -14.58
N ALA A 87 -2.24 16.36 -14.14
CA ALA A 87 -3.62 16.58 -14.57
C ALA A 87 -4.11 18.00 -14.21
N ALA A 88 -3.79 18.48 -13.01
CA ALA A 88 -4.12 19.83 -12.58
C ALA A 88 -3.39 20.90 -13.43
N ALA A 89 -2.10 20.70 -13.72
CA ALA A 89 -1.34 21.59 -14.58
C ALA A 89 -1.95 21.67 -15.99
N ARG A 90 -2.30 20.52 -16.57
CA ARG A 90 -2.95 20.44 -17.88
C ARG A 90 -4.27 21.19 -17.91
N ALA A 91 -5.11 20.99 -16.90
CA ALA A 91 -6.39 21.69 -16.79
C ALA A 91 -6.24 23.23 -16.66
N VAL A 92 -5.15 23.71 -16.05
CA VAL A 92 -4.84 25.15 -15.98
C VAL A 92 -4.40 25.69 -17.34
N PHE A 93 -3.60 24.93 -18.09
CA PHE A 93 -3.19 25.33 -19.45
C PHE A 93 -4.39 25.40 -20.40
N ASP A 94 -5.24 24.37 -20.42
CA ASP A 94 -6.38 24.31 -21.35
C ASP A 94 -7.41 25.45 -21.11
N ARG A 95 -7.50 26.00 -19.88
CA ARG A 95 -8.36 27.16 -19.57
C ARG A 95 -7.80 28.51 -20.03
N ARG A 96 -6.51 28.58 -20.37
CA ARG A 96 -5.83 29.83 -20.77
C ARG A 96 -5.80 30.04 -22.29
N THR A 97 -5.97 28.97 -23.05
CA THR A 97 -6.15 28.95 -24.51
C THR A 97 -7.62 29.09 -24.89
#